data_AF-A0A7R9MLM1-F1
#
_entry.id   AF-A0A7R9MLM1-F1
#
_cell.length_a   1.000
_cell.length_b   1.000
_cell.length_c   1.000
_cell.angle_alpha   90.00
_cell.angle_beta   90.00
_cell.angle_gamma   90.00
#
_symmetry.space_group_name_H-M   'P 1'
#
loop_
_entity.id
_entity.type
_entity.pdbx_description
1 polymer ?
#
loop_
_entity_poly.entity_id
_entity_poly.type
_entity_poly.pdbx_seq_one_letter_code
_entity_poly.pdbx_strand_id
1 'polypeptide(L)'
;MYSSKNYSKPAVAAEECSTQLKFDWSAINECASGPLGRGLHLRSGEIFQALKNPKPKYVAWIIVNGVHTDAINKRAQTDLLGLICDTYTGPKPDACKKVYEVFNDIYRIPAQPPSCRDDRG
;
A
#
# COMPACT_ATOMS: atom_id res chain seq x y z
N MET A 1 11.70 -2.94 -7.72
CA MET A 1 10.63 -2.02 -7.25
C MET A 1 11.06 -0.62 -7.62
N TYR A 2 10.25 0.11 -8.38
CA TYR A 2 10.59 1.48 -8.77
C TYR A 2 10.74 2.34 -7.51
N SER A 3 11.89 2.99 -7.35
CA SER A 3 12.15 3.87 -6.21
C SER A 3 12.84 5.13 -6.71
N SER A 4 12.35 6.28 -6.24
CA SER A 4 12.97 7.58 -6.46
C SER A 4 13.77 7.96 -5.22
N LYS A 5 15.00 8.43 -5.40
CA LYS A 5 15.78 9.05 -4.32
C LYS A 5 15.14 10.36 -3.83
N ASN A 6 14.23 10.91 -4.62
CA ASN A 6 13.47 12.12 -4.35
C ASN A 6 12.08 11.81 -3.76
N TYR A 7 11.88 10.67 -3.09
CA TYR A 7 10.58 10.31 -2.48
C TYR A 7 10.00 11.39 -1.55
N SER A 8 10.86 12.21 -0.93
CA SER A 8 10.47 13.35 -0.08
C SER A 8 10.02 14.58 -0.87
N LYS A 9 10.18 14.57 -2.21
CA LYS A 9 9.76 15.60 -3.16
C LYS A 9 8.78 14.99 -4.18
N PRO A 10 7.48 14.87 -3.83
CA PRO A 10 6.52 14.11 -4.62
C PRO A 10 6.42 14.53 -6.09
N ALA A 11 6.53 15.83 -6.41
CA ALA A 11 6.50 16.30 -7.79
C ALA A 11 7.70 15.81 -8.62
N VAL A 12 8.90 15.84 -8.04
CA VAL A 12 10.13 15.35 -8.69
C VAL A 12 10.06 13.83 -8.85
N ALA A 13 9.66 13.11 -7.80
CA ALA A 13 9.49 11.67 -7.88
C ALA A 13 8.40 11.27 -8.90
N ALA A 14 7.32 12.05 -9.02
CA ALA A 14 6.25 11.79 -9.96
C ALA A 14 6.71 11.93 -11.42
N GLU A 15 7.51 12.95 -11.75
CA GLU A 15 8.11 13.12 -13.07
C GLU A 15 9.05 11.96 -13.44
N GLU A 16 9.95 11.59 -12.52
CA GLU A 16 10.87 10.46 -12.70
C GLU A 16 10.12 9.14 -12.93
N CYS A 17 9.11 8.86 -12.09
CA CYS A 17 8.30 7.66 -12.19
C CYS A 17 7.45 7.64 -13.47
N SER A 18 6.87 8.79 -13.86
CA SER A 18 6.10 8.91 -15.10
C SER A 18 6.96 8.55 -16.31
N THR A 19 8.20 9.04 -16.34
CA THR A 19 9.16 8.71 -17.40
C THR A 19 9.50 7.21 -17.43
N GLN A 20 9.79 6.61 -16.27
CA GLN A 20 10.10 5.17 -16.18
C GLN A 20 8.93 4.29 -16.61
N LEU A 21 7.70 4.70 -16.30
CA LEU A 21 6.46 3.98 -16.63
C LEU A 21 5.89 4.37 -18.00
N LYS A 22 6.54 5.30 -18.72
CA LYS A 22 6.12 5.83 -20.03
C LYS A 22 4.72 6.48 -20.00
N PHE A 23 4.39 7.15 -18.91
CA PHE A 23 3.24 8.03 -18.81
C PHE A 23 3.59 9.46 -19.23
N ASP A 24 2.61 10.18 -19.78
CA ASP A 24 2.76 11.59 -20.13
C ASP A 24 2.77 12.46 -18.86
N TRP A 25 3.97 12.90 -18.48
CA TRP A 25 4.16 13.79 -17.33
C TRP A 25 3.45 15.14 -17.51
N SER A 26 3.43 15.70 -18.72
CA SER A 26 2.81 17.00 -18.97
C SER A 26 1.32 16.95 -18.66
N ALA A 27 0.63 15.92 -19.16
CA ALA A 27 -0.78 15.70 -18.88
C ALA A 27 -1.06 15.46 -17.39
N ILE A 28 -0.21 14.68 -16.70
CA ILE A 28 -0.36 14.43 -15.25
C ILE A 28 -0.18 15.74 -14.45
N ASN A 29 0.86 16.51 -14.75
CA ASN A 29 1.17 17.75 -14.03
C ASN A 29 0.12 18.84 -14.29
N GLU A 30 -0.37 18.95 -15.53
CA GLU A 30 -1.48 19.85 -15.86
C GLU A 30 -2.74 19.47 -15.07
N CYS A 31 -3.09 18.19 -15.01
CA CYS A 31 -4.20 17.71 -14.20
C CYS A 31 -4.01 18.03 -12.72
N ALA A 32 -2.85 17.68 -12.14
CA ALA A 32 -2.55 17.83 -10.73
C ALA A 32 -2.53 19.29 -10.26
N SER A 33 -2.02 20.21 -11.09
CA SER A 33 -1.97 21.65 -10.79
C SER A 33 -3.25 22.40 -11.20
N GLY A 34 -4.09 21.78 -12.04
CA GLY A 34 -5.28 22.39 -12.63
C GLY A 34 -6.58 22.23 -11.82
N PRO A 35 -7.69 22.77 -12.35
CA PRO A 35 -9.02 22.64 -11.75
C PRO A 35 -9.49 21.19 -11.60
N LEU A 36 -9.14 20.31 -12.55
CA LEU A 36 -9.51 18.89 -12.52
C LEU A 36 -8.89 18.19 -11.30
N GLY A 37 -7.59 18.36 -11.06
CA GLY A 37 -6.91 17.79 -9.90
C GLY A 37 -7.50 18.27 -8.58
N ARG A 38 -7.79 19.58 -8.47
CA ARG A 38 -8.50 20.11 -7.29
C ARG A 38 -9.87 19.46 -7.09
N GLY A 39 -10.66 19.33 -8.14
CA GLY A 39 -11.97 18.67 -8.09
C GLY A 39 -11.87 17.20 -7.65
N LEU A 40 -10.90 16.45 -8.17
CA LEU A 40 -10.65 15.06 -7.78
C LEU A 40 -10.21 14.95 -6.31
N HIS A 41 -9.37 15.87 -5.83
CA HIS A 41 -8.94 15.90 -4.43
C HIS A 41 -10.12 16.18 -3.48
N LEU A 42 -10.96 17.17 -3.80
CA LEU A 42 -12.19 17.47 -3.06
C LEU A 42 -13.12 16.24 -3.01
N ARG A 43 -13.37 15.61 -4.15
CA ARG A 43 -14.20 14.39 -4.23
C ARG A 43 -13.64 13.25 -3.37
N SER A 44 -12.32 13.10 -3.34
CA SER A 44 -11.65 12.10 -2.50
C SER A 44 -11.87 12.38 -1.00
N GLY A 45 -11.84 13.67 -0.62
CA GLY A 45 -12.20 14.13 0.72
C GLY A 45 -13.66 13.85 1.08
N GLU A 46 -14.59 14.11 0.16
CA GLU A 46 -16.03 13.82 0.34
C GLU A 46 -16.27 12.32 0.55
N ILE A 47 -15.64 11.47 -0.28
CA ILE A 47 -15.71 10.00 -0.13
C ILE A 47 -15.20 9.58 1.25
N PHE A 48 -14.05 10.11 1.69
CA PHE A 48 -13.47 9.78 2.99
C PHE A 48 -14.36 10.23 4.16
N GLN A 49 -14.92 11.44 4.09
CA GLN A 49 -15.82 11.98 5.12
C GLN A 49 -17.18 11.25 5.16
N ALA A 50 -17.62 10.67 4.05
CA ALA A 50 -18.85 9.90 3.97
C ALA A 50 -18.77 8.51 4.64
N LEU A 51 -17.57 8.05 5.02
CA LEU A 51 -17.38 6.81 5.76
C LEU A 51 -17.89 6.97 7.20
N LYS A 52 -18.96 6.24 7.57
CA LYS A 52 -19.62 6.37 8.89
C LYS A 52 -19.32 5.24 9.87
N ASN A 53 -19.07 4.02 9.40
CA ASN A 53 -19.04 2.81 10.23
C ASN A 53 -17.76 1.97 9.99
N PRO A 54 -16.67 2.20 10.75
CA PRO A 54 -16.47 3.32 11.67
C PRO A 54 -16.07 4.61 10.92
N LYS A 55 -16.24 5.75 11.58
CA LYS A 55 -15.72 7.03 11.10
C LYS A 55 -14.18 6.97 11.10
N PRO A 56 -13.50 7.32 10.00
CA PRO A 56 -12.04 7.35 9.94
C PRO A 56 -11.42 8.29 10.96
N LYS A 57 -10.32 7.85 11.60
CA LYS A 57 -9.63 8.62 12.67
C LYS A 57 -8.13 8.78 12.45
N TYR A 58 -7.56 8.04 11.51
CA TYR A 58 -6.13 7.99 11.24
C TYR A 58 -5.88 7.52 9.80
N VAL A 59 -4.63 7.62 9.36
CA VAL A 59 -4.14 7.02 8.13
C VAL A 59 -3.02 6.04 8.46
N ALA A 60 -2.87 4.91 7.75
CA ALA A 60 -3.72 4.41 6.67
C ALA A 60 -5.07 3.86 7.17
N TRP A 61 -6.14 4.04 6.37
CA TRP A 61 -7.50 3.56 6.63
C TRP A 61 -7.94 2.56 5.54
N ILE A 62 -7.70 1.27 5.77
CA ILE A 62 -7.85 0.23 4.76
C ILE A 62 -9.23 -0.43 4.88
N ILE A 63 -9.95 -0.50 3.75
CA ILE A 63 -11.26 -1.14 3.64
C ILE A 63 -11.11 -2.35 2.73
N VAL A 64 -11.54 -3.53 3.20
CA VAL A 64 -11.54 -4.77 2.42
C VAL A 64 -12.98 -5.25 2.30
N ASN A 65 -13.44 -5.48 1.06
CA ASN A 65 -14.82 -5.89 0.76
C ASN A 65 -15.88 -5.00 1.42
N GLY A 66 -15.66 -3.69 1.43
CA GLY A 66 -16.57 -2.70 2.03
C GLY A 66 -16.52 -2.60 3.56
N VAL A 67 -15.67 -3.38 4.23
CA VAL A 67 -15.57 -3.42 5.69
C VAL A 67 -14.22 -2.90 6.17
N HIS A 68 -14.25 -2.10 7.24
CA HIS A 68 -13.08 -1.68 7.98
C HIS A 68 -13.17 -2.14 9.44
N THR A 69 -12.09 -2.69 9.95
CA THR A 69 -11.84 -2.89 11.39
C THR A 69 -10.37 -2.63 11.69
N ASP A 70 -10.03 -2.31 12.93
CA ASP A 70 -8.62 -2.14 13.33
C ASP A 70 -7.80 -3.43 13.07
N ALA A 71 -8.43 -4.61 13.20
CA ALA A 71 -7.80 -5.89 12.90
C ALA A 71 -7.52 -6.07 11.39
N ILE A 72 -8.47 -5.70 10.52
CA ILE A 72 -8.26 -5.66 9.06
C ILE A 72 -7.12 -4.71 8.73
N ASN A 73 -7.16 -3.49 9.30
CA ASN A 73 -6.17 -2.46 9.02
C ASN A 73 -4.76 -2.88 9.46
N LYS A 74 -4.63 -3.45 10.66
CA LYS A 74 -3.36 -3.99 11.18
C LYS A 74 -2.85 -5.13 10.29
N ARG A 75 -3.72 -6.09 9.97
CA ARG A 75 -3.34 -7.25 9.15
C ARG A 75 -2.95 -6.85 7.73
N ALA A 76 -3.66 -5.90 7.13
CA ALA A 76 -3.33 -5.37 5.82
C ALA A 76 -1.96 -4.69 5.80
N GLN A 77 -1.61 -3.93 6.85
CA GLN A 77 -0.29 -3.30 6.95
C GLN A 77 0.86 -4.31 7.17
N THR A 78 0.59 -5.47 7.79
CA THR A 78 1.62 -6.49 8.07
C THR A 78 1.70 -7.63 7.05
N ASP A 79 0.57 -8.07 6.50
CA ASP A 79 0.43 -9.18 5.57
C ASP A 79 -0.83 -8.98 4.69
N LEU A 80 -0.78 -7.97 3.82
CA LEU A 80 -1.87 -7.69 2.87
C LEU A 80 -2.17 -8.90 1.99
N LEU A 81 -1.14 -9.55 1.47
CA LEU A 81 -1.30 -10.71 0.59
C LEU A 81 -2.09 -11.81 1.29
N GLY A 82 -1.71 -12.17 2.51
CA GLY A 82 -2.43 -13.18 3.28
C GLY A 82 -3.86 -12.80 3.63
N LEU A 83 -4.09 -11.54 4.00
CA LEU A 83 -5.45 -11.04 4.21
C LEU A 83 -6.31 -11.18 2.96
N ILE A 84 -5.81 -10.79 1.78
CA ILE A 84 -6.54 -10.92 0.52
C ILE A 84 -6.77 -12.38 0.17
N CYS A 85 -5.76 -13.23 0.31
CA CYS A 85 -5.88 -14.66 0.04
C CYS A 85 -6.86 -15.39 0.96
N ASP A 86 -7.00 -14.94 2.21
CA ASP A 86 -7.99 -15.50 3.15
C ASP A 86 -9.40 -14.99 2.88
N THR A 87 -9.54 -13.74 2.41
CA THR A 87 -10.84 -13.11 2.13
C THR A 87 -11.37 -13.39 0.73
N TYR A 88 -10.53 -13.87 -0.18
CA TYR A 88 -10.91 -14.23 -1.54
C TYR A 88 -11.74 -15.52 -1.57
N THR A 89 -12.94 -15.43 -2.14
CA THR A 89 -13.91 -16.54 -2.17
C THR A 89 -13.85 -17.37 -3.46
N GLY A 90 -13.07 -16.95 -4.46
CA GLY A 90 -12.88 -17.68 -5.71
C GLY A 90 -11.73 -18.69 -5.66
N PRO A 91 -11.43 -19.36 -6.80
CA PRO A 91 -10.27 -20.24 -6.91
C PRO A 91 -8.97 -19.50 -6.62
N LYS A 92 -8.30 -19.87 -5.52
CA LYS A 92 -7.11 -19.15 -5.05
C LYS A 92 -5.97 -19.27 -6.08
N PRO A 93 -5.38 -18.14 -6.53
CA PRO A 93 -4.22 -18.17 -7.42
C PRO A 93 -3.00 -18.76 -6.70
N ASP A 94 -1.97 -19.14 -7.44
CA ASP A 94 -0.75 -19.75 -6.88
C ASP A 94 -0.08 -18.86 -5.82
N ALA A 95 -0.12 -17.53 -6.01
CA ALA A 95 0.35 -16.55 -5.03
C ALA A 95 -0.31 -16.69 -3.65
N CYS A 96 -1.52 -17.28 -3.57
CA CYS A 96 -2.26 -17.52 -2.34
C CYS A 96 -2.04 -18.88 -1.70
N LYS A 97 -1.30 -19.79 -2.34
CA LYS A 97 -0.98 -21.10 -1.75
C LYS A 97 -0.07 -20.98 -0.51
N LYS A 98 0.46 -19.77 -0.25
CA LYS A 98 1.36 -19.33 0.84
C LYS A 98 2.53 -20.27 1.09
N VAL A 99 3.76 -19.74 0.91
CA VAL A 99 4.77 -19.41 1.94
C VAL A 99 5.04 -20.40 3.11
N TYR A 100 4.16 -21.35 3.43
CA TYR A 100 4.42 -22.48 4.33
C TYR A 100 5.44 -23.48 3.77
N GLU A 101 5.56 -23.61 2.45
CA GLU A 101 6.68 -24.40 1.89
C GLU A 101 7.99 -23.65 2.04
N VAL A 102 8.01 -22.32 1.86
CA VAL A 102 9.22 -21.50 2.02
C VAL A 102 9.64 -21.41 3.50
N PHE A 103 8.71 -21.30 4.45
CA PHE A 103 9.06 -21.33 5.88
C PHE A 103 9.49 -22.73 6.36
N ASN A 104 8.87 -23.82 5.87
CA ASN A 104 9.33 -25.16 6.25
C ASN A 104 10.65 -25.57 5.59
N ASP A 105 10.99 -25.02 4.41
CA ASP A 105 12.29 -25.24 3.77
C ASP A 105 13.42 -24.40 4.38
N ILE A 106 13.14 -23.21 4.93
CA ILE A 106 14.17 -22.34 5.54
C ILE A 106 14.48 -22.72 7.00
N TYR A 107 13.53 -23.30 7.74
CA TYR A 107 13.72 -23.63 9.17
C TYR A 107 14.30 -25.03 9.46
N ARG A 108 15.12 -25.56 8.55
CA ARG A 108 16.21 -26.48 8.93
C ARG A 108 17.49 -25.68 9.15
N ILE A 109 17.56 -24.85 10.20
CA ILE A 109 18.79 -24.43 10.91
C ILE A 109 18.40 -23.83 12.29
N PRO A 110 19.17 -24.10 13.37
CA PRO A 110 18.79 -23.80 14.74
C PRO A 110 19.20 -22.39 15.19
N ALA A 111 18.45 -21.89 16.18
CA ALA A 111 18.79 -20.86 17.18
C ALA A 111 19.20 -19.42 16.75
N GLN A 112 18.30 -18.51 17.14
CA GLN A 112 18.44 -17.07 17.45
C GLN A 112 18.56 -16.04 16.30
N PRO A 113 17.65 -15.03 16.24
CA PRO A 113 17.83 -13.86 15.40
C PRO A 113 18.79 -12.84 16.04
N PRO A 114 19.67 -12.19 15.27
CA PRO A 114 20.46 -11.07 15.76
C PRO A 114 19.58 -9.81 15.94
N SER A 115 19.76 -9.15 17.08
CA SER A 115 19.16 -7.87 17.44
C SER A 115 19.41 -6.78 16.38
N CYS A 116 18.39 -6.03 15.99
CA CYS A 116 18.53 -4.83 15.16
C CYS A 116 19.40 -3.80 15.90
N ARG A 117 20.54 -3.41 15.30
CA ARG A 117 21.40 -2.32 15.77
C ARG A 117 20.95 -1.01 15.13
N ASP A 118 20.71 0.01 15.96
CA ASP A 118 20.45 1.42 15.60
C ASP A 118 21.75 2.01 15.05
N ASP A 119 21.80 2.28 13.73
CA ASP A 119 22.88 3.03 13.10
C ASP A 119 22.47 4.52 12.98
N ARG A 120 22.59 5.23 14.10
CA ARG A 120 22.82 6.68 14.12
C ARG A 120 24.26 6.93 14.52
N GLY A 121 25.08 7.23 13.51
CA GLY A 121 26.33 8.00 13.65
C GLY A 121 26.06 9.44 13.27
#